data_AF-A0A9X8DLC2-F1
#
_entry.id   AF-A0A9X8DLC2-F1
#
_cell.length_a   1.000
_cell.length_b   1.000
_cell.length_c   1.000
_cell.angle_alpha   90.00
_cell.angle_beta   90.00
_cell.angle_gamma   90.00
#
_symmetry.space_group_name_H-M   'P 1'
#
loop_
_entity.id
_entity.type
_entity.pdbx_description
1 polymer ?
#
loop_
_entity_poly.entity_id
_entity_poly.type
_entity_poly.pdbx_seq_one_letter_code
_entity_poly.pdbx_strand_id
1 'polypeptide(L)'
;MRIWRVCLSYKLDQPSIAYLFPLLCGYAAQALTQSVDSVPLEPWPAVMQDAIWDALVFLVDQTAAATVAFLPFFIHQASQAAGPRASALRFLAATYPLLFTFPSLDVTPFVAVWPTLKLSMSDPPSLIEAIVAFQRVVAAHPHPKLQVDISDTVAFTQSYVSTRTAGTLVMPRADVATALVALVDFVALSTSANDDWARATAYQLLQHTQPGQHTSVRQLLRSVLVHPHPTLLAGISPTVKILHLAHVYLWEADAWRDCSAELHALLERYIREQLRDERQQGNSLMDATERIVAVQHQSVANLLSSLVQVFCNESYGDKGLAWILTLYFHPSQVSVATHSAVWNEIAQFQCLHLLQMVTDDLEGYVVDDVLLDAYLESVLRQHLTADKGAAMYRWVVHHIGHFCFSGPVASSRKHSMLRRLLEAPSTQLVRDVVLNPANETTTAMLAHVQDLPPFAAFRDTIQLLMSECT
;
A
#
# COMPACT_ATOMS: atom_id res chain seq x y z
N MET A 1 12.30 6.46 28.29
CA MET A 1 11.43 5.70 27.35
C MET A 1 11.56 6.13 25.89
N ARG A 2 11.19 7.36 25.48
CA ARG A 2 11.36 7.81 24.07
C ARG A 2 12.83 7.84 23.63
N ILE A 3 13.71 8.45 24.43
CA ILE A 3 15.16 8.43 24.21
C ILE A 3 15.69 6.99 24.16
N TRP A 4 15.08 6.08 24.93
CA TRP A 4 15.49 4.69 25.01
C TRP A 4 15.13 3.90 23.74
N ARG A 5 13.91 4.03 23.22
CA ARG A 5 13.52 3.49 21.91
C ARG A 5 14.44 4.00 20.79
N VAL A 6 14.83 5.28 20.86
CA VAL A 6 15.77 5.89 19.91
C VAL A 6 17.17 5.28 20.07
N CYS A 7 17.73 5.21 21.28
CA CYS A 7 19.05 4.60 21.52
C CYS A 7 19.10 3.13 21.09
N LEU A 8 18.03 2.36 21.32
CA LEU A 8 17.92 0.97 20.89
C LEU A 8 17.78 0.84 19.38
N SER A 9 17.05 1.73 18.70
CA SER A 9 17.00 1.75 17.23
C SER A 9 18.35 2.03 16.56
N TYR A 10 19.29 2.65 17.30
CA TYR A 10 20.65 2.93 16.83
C TYR A 10 21.69 1.87 17.25
N LYS A 11 21.29 0.72 17.79
CA LYS A 11 22.18 -0.41 18.13
C LYS A 11 23.30 -0.08 19.13
N LEU A 12 23.09 0.89 20.01
CA LEU A 12 24.01 1.15 21.12
C LEU A 12 23.99 -0.04 22.11
N ASP A 13 25.18 -0.42 22.59
CA ASP A 13 25.49 -1.59 23.44
C ASP A 13 24.32 -2.11 24.31
N GLN A 14 23.55 -3.04 23.71
CA GLN A 14 22.24 -3.48 24.17
C GLN A 14 22.23 -4.12 25.58
N PRO A 15 23.21 -4.96 25.98
CA PRO A 15 23.28 -5.52 27.33
C PRO A 15 23.44 -4.40 28.36
N SER A 16 24.38 -3.48 28.14
CA SER A 16 24.68 -2.36 29.03
C SER A 16 23.44 -1.49 29.27
N ILE A 17 22.63 -1.27 28.23
CA ILE A 17 21.41 -0.46 28.31
C ILE A 17 20.29 -1.15 29.13
N ALA A 18 20.14 -2.48 29.03
CA ALA A 18 19.19 -3.24 29.84
C ALA A 18 19.56 -3.23 31.34
N TYR A 19 20.87 -3.27 31.66
CA TYR A 19 21.38 -3.11 33.03
C TYR A 19 21.23 -1.69 33.57
N LEU A 20 21.45 -0.69 32.72
CA LEU A 20 21.38 0.73 33.09
C LEU A 20 19.95 1.20 33.39
N PHE A 21 18.92 0.62 32.80
CA PHE A 21 17.56 1.15 32.93
C PHE A 21 17.01 1.13 34.37
N PRO A 22 17.09 0.02 35.14
CA PRO A 22 16.69 0.03 36.55
C PRO A 22 17.52 0.99 37.40
N LEU A 23 18.84 1.09 37.13
CA LEU A 23 19.76 2.01 37.81
C LEU A 23 19.43 3.48 37.53
N LEU A 24 19.14 3.83 36.27
CA LEU A 24 18.77 5.20 35.84
C LEU A 24 17.39 5.62 36.37
N CYS A 25 16.51 4.65 36.66
CA CYS A 25 15.22 4.89 37.33
C CYS A 25 15.33 4.92 38.86
N GLY A 26 16.54 4.81 39.43
CA GLY A 26 16.79 4.91 40.88
C GLY A 26 16.59 3.62 41.67
N TYR A 27 16.50 2.47 41.00
CA TYR A 27 16.27 1.16 41.63
C TYR A 27 17.55 0.34 41.74
N ALA A 28 17.63 -0.51 42.78
CA ALA A 28 18.77 -1.39 42.99
C ALA A 28 18.81 -2.49 41.91
N ALA A 29 19.89 -2.54 41.12
CA ALA A 29 20.13 -3.58 40.11
C ALA A 29 20.49 -4.96 40.70
N GLN A 30 20.48 -5.12 42.03
CA GLN A 30 20.78 -6.39 42.71
C GLN A 30 19.92 -7.55 42.19
N ALA A 31 18.67 -7.26 41.82
CA ALA A 31 17.72 -8.21 41.24
C ALA A 31 18.17 -8.85 39.90
N LEU A 32 19.00 -8.17 39.10
CA LEU A 32 19.49 -8.67 37.80
C LEU A 32 20.69 -9.63 37.94
N THR A 33 21.26 -9.75 39.15
CA THR A 33 22.51 -10.48 39.42
C THR A 33 22.32 -11.67 40.36
N GLN A 34 21.12 -11.89 40.90
CA GLN A 34 20.83 -12.93 41.88
C GLN A 34 20.05 -14.08 41.23
N SER A 35 20.32 -15.33 41.66
CA SER A 35 19.58 -16.48 41.15
C SER A 35 18.13 -16.43 41.64
N VAL A 36 17.19 -16.84 40.78
CA VAL A 36 15.74 -16.80 41.00
C VAL A 36 15.32 -17.50 42.31
N ASP A 37 16.15 -18.41 42.82
CA ASP A 37 15.87 -19.25 43.99
C ASP A 37 16.25 -18.62 45.34
N SER A 38 16.93 -17.47 45.36
CA SER A 38 17.69 -17.05 46.56
C SER A 38 17.02 -16.02 47.47
N VAL A 39 16.13 -15.14 46.98
CA VAL A 39 15.40 -14.13 47.81
C VAL A 39 14.07 -13.72 47.13
N PRO A 40 12.93 -13.60 47.84
CA PRO A 40 11.73 -13.00 47.28
C PRO A 40 11.96 -11.51 47.02
N LEU A 41 12.17 -11.16 45.75
CA LEU A 41 12.31 -9.78 45.30
C LEU A 41 10.95 -9.08 45.35
N GLU A 42 10.89 -7.88 45.94
CA GLU A 42 9.72 -7.02 45.76
C GLU A 42 9.57 -6.68 44.26
N PRO A 43 8.41 -6.94 43.65
CA PRO A 43 8.20 -6.66 42.24
C PRO A 43 8.32 -5.17 41.98
N TRP A 44 9.02 -4.79 40.90
CA TRP A 44 9.09 -3.39 40.44
C TRP A 44 7.67 -2.81 40.26
N PRO A 45 7.48 -1.48 40.30
CA PRO A 45 6.17 -0.88 40.06
C PRO A 45 5.55 -1.38 38.74
N ALA A 46 4.25 -1.64 38.74
CA ALA A 46 3.54 -2.23 37.59
C ALA A 46 3.80 -1.47 36.27
N VAL A 47 3.74 -0.13 36.33
CA VAL A 47 3.99 0.76 35.18
C VAL A 47 5.41 0.60 34.61
N MET A 48 6.38 0.32 35.47
CA MET A 48 7.76 0.08 35.05
C MET A 48 7.92 -1.30 34.41
N GLN A 49 7.29 -2.33 34.97
CA GLN A 49 7.28 -3.66 34.36
C GLN A 49 6.66 -3.62 32.96
N ASP A 50 5.52 -2.92 32.81
CA ASP A 50 4.86 -2.73 31.52
C ASP A 50 5.76 -2.03 30.51
N ALA A 51 6.43 -0.96 30.93
CA ALA A 51 7.38 -0.21 30.12
C ALA A 51 8.61 -1.06 29.69
N ILE A 52 9.09 -1.94 30.57
CA ILE A 52 10.21 -2.84 30.27
C ILE A 52 9.78 -3.89 29.25
N TRP A 53 8.67 -4.58 29.46
CA TRP A 53 8.18 -5.59 28.52
C TRP A 53 7.90 -5.00 27.14
N ASP A 54 7.26 -3.83 27.07
CA ASP A 54 7.03 -3.13 25.80
C ASP A 54 8.33 -2.77 25.06
N ALA A 55 9.41 -2.50 25.79
CA ALA A 55 10.72 -2.23 25.18
C ALA A 55 11.44 -3.51 24.75
N LEU A 56 11.32 -4.58 25.55
CA LEU A 56 11.92 -5.88 25.24
C LEU A 56 11.32 -6.50 23.97
N VAL A 57 10.03 -6.25 23.66
CA VAL A 57 9.41 -6.67 22.39
C VAL A 57 10.23 -6.19 21.18
N PHE A 58 10.70 -4.94 21.18
CA PHE A 58 11.52 -4.40 20.08
C PHE A 58 12.90 -5.05 19.96
N LEU A 59 13.45 -5.58 21.05
CA LEU A 59 14.77 -6.24 21.05
C LEU A 59 14.71 -7.66 20.50
N VAL A 60 13.57 -8.34 20.69
CA VAL A 60 13.35 -9.72 20.26
C VAL A 60 13.28 -9.82 18.73
N ASP A 61 12.72 -8.82 18.06
CA ASP A 61 12.56 -8.79 16.60
C ASP A 61 13.85 -8.54 15.80
N GLN A 62 14.91 -7.99 16.41
CA GLN A 62 16.07 -7.45 15.65
C GLN A 62 17.37 -8.26 15.76
N THR A 63 17.64 -8.92 16.88
CA THR A 63 18.91 -9.66 17.11
C THR A 63 18.74 -10.72 18.21
N ALA A 64 18.03 -11.82 17.91
CA ALA A 64 17.66 -12.82 18.93
C ALA A 64 18.86 -13.47 19.67
N ALA A 65 20.02 -13.65 19.05
CA ALA A 65 21.12 -14.44 19.63
C ALA A 65 21.81 -13.81 20.87
N ALA A 66 21.90 -12.48 20.97
CA ALA A 66 22.56 -11.81 22.11
C ALA A 66 21.61 -11.60 23.31
N THR A 67 20.31 -11.60 23.07
CA THR A 67 19.26 -11.28 24.04
C THR A 67 18.82 -12.49 24.86
N VAL A 68 19.05 -13.72 24.36
CA VAL A 68 18.52 -14.99 24.91
C VAL A 68 18.95 -15.28 26.36
N ALA A 69 20.12 -14.81 26.80
CA ALA A 69 20.66 -15.13 28.12
C ALA A 69 19.78 -14.62 29.28
N PHE A 70 19.03 -13.54 29.10
CA PHE A 70 18.19 -12.93 30.14
C PHE A 70 16.69 -13.10 29.90
N LEU A 71 16.27 -13.64 28.74
CA LEU A 71 14.86 -13.90 28.44
C LEU A 71 14.17 -14.81 29.46
N PRO A 72 14.78 -15.90 30.01
CA PRO A 72 14.09 -16.77 30.97
C PRO A 72 13.51 -16.03 32.19
N PHE A 73 14.26 -15.04 32.71
CA PHE A 73 13.82 -14.23 33.85
C PHE A 73 12.58 -13.38 33.50
N PHE A 74 12.62 -12.66 32.39
CA PHE A 74 11.51 -11.81 31.97
C PHE A 74 10.30 -12.60 31.51
N ILE A 75 10.51 -13.78 30.90
CA ILE A 75 9.43 -14.70 30.51
C ILE A 75 8.72 -15.21 31.76
N HIS A 76 9.48 -15.59 32.80
CA HIS A 76 8.89 -16.03 34.06
C HIS A 76 8.06 -14.91 34.71
N GLN A 77 8.61 -13.68 34.81
CA GLN A 77 7.86 -12.55 35.37
C GLN A 77 6.62 -12.19 34.55
N ALA A 78 6.74 -12.16 33.22
CA ALA A 78 5.61 -11.89 32.34
C ALA A 78 4.54 -12.97 32.49
N SER A 79 4.92 -14.24 32.66
CA SER A 79 3.96 -15.34 32.84
C SER A 79 3.11 -15.21 34.11
N GLN A 80 3.67 -14.63 35.18
CA GLN A 80 2.90 -14.37 36.39
C GLN A 80 1.95 -13.17 36.25
N ALA A 81 2.25 -12.23 35.36
CA ALA A 81 1.52 -10.96 35.19
C ALA A 81 0.59 -10.91 33.97
N ALA A 82 0.70 -11.88 33.05
CA ALA A 82 0.07 -11.87 31.73
C ALA A 82 -1.46 -11.76 31.74
N GLY A 83 -2.15 -12.49 32.63
CA GLY A 83 -3.61 -12.53 32.69
C GLY A 83 -4.27 -11.13 32.71
N PRO A 84 -3.88 -10.23 33.63
CA PRO A 84 -4.41 -8.86 33.67
C PRO A 84 -3.66 -7.83 32.81
N ARG A 85 -2.51 -8.17 32.18
CA ARG A 85 -1.62 -7.16 31.57
C ARG A 85 -1.27 -7.46 30.10
N ALA A 86 -1.71 -6.57 29.22
CA ALA A 86 -1.46 -6.65 27.78
C ALA A 86 0.05 -6.60 27.41
N SER A 87 0.83 -5.75 28.09
CA SER A 87 2.30 -5.61 27.91
C SER A 87 3.04 -6.94 28.10
N ALA A 88 2.74 -7.65 29.18
CA ALA A 88 3.31 -8.96 29.49
C ALA A 88 2.94 -9.99 28.42
N LEU A 89 1.68 -10.00 27.96
CA LEU A 89 1.24 -10.90 26.89
C LEU A 89 1.88 -10.61 25.54
N ARG A 90 2.04 -9.33 25.16
CA ARG A 90 2.76 -8.97 23.93
C ARG A 90 4.21 -9.43 23.97
N PHE A 91 4.87 -9.31 25.13
CA PHE A 91 6.23 -9.83 25.33
C PHE A 91 6.30 -11.36 25.25
N LEU A 92 5.35 -12.08 25.84
CA LEU A 92 5.26 -13.53 25.69
C LEU A 92 5.00 -13.92 24.22
N ALA A 93 4.13 -13.21 23.51
CA ALA A 93 3.90 -13.45 22.08
C ALA A 93 5.15 -13.23 21.23
N ALA A 94 5.92 -12.17 21.48
CA ALA A 94 7.17 -11.92 20.76
C ALA A 94 8.23 -13.00 21.04
N THR A 95 8.30 -13.52 22.27
CA THR A 95 9.33 -14.49 22.67
C THR A 95 8.99 -15.95 22.39
N TYR A 96 7.71 -16.29 22.24
CA TYR A 96 7.28 -17.67 22.01
C TYR A 96 7.93 -18.36 20.78
N PRO A 97 8.06 -17.73 19.60
CA PRO A 97 8.74 -18.33 18.45
C PRO A 97 10.20 -18.71 18.75
N LEU A 98 10.86 -18.00 19.67
CA LEU A 98 12.25 -18.26 20.04
C LEU A 98 12.43 -19.62 20.75
N LEU A 99 11.38 -20.18 21.36
CA LEU A 99 11.42 -21.53 21.97
C LEU A 99 11.84 -22.60 20.98
N PHE A 100 11.46 -22.43 19.71
CA PHE A 100 11.74 -23.40 18.65
C PHE A 100 13.13 -23.21 18.04
N THR A 101 13.76 -22.06 18.29
CA THR A 101 15.09 -21.72 17.79
C THR A 101 16.17 -21.92 18.87
N PHE A 102 15.83 -21.73 20.14
CA PHE A 102 16.77 -21.75 21.26
C PHE A 102 16.36 -22.78 22.32
N PRO A 103 17.07 -23.92 22.42
CA PRO A 103 16.76 -24.98 23.39
C PRO A 103 16.89 -24.58 24.86
N SER A 104 17.53 -23.44 25.15
CA SER A 104 17.71 -22.90 26.51
C SER A 104 16.44 -22.25 27.08
N LEU A 105 15.41 -22.03 26.26
CA LEU A 105 14.15 -21.43 26.70
C LEU A 105 13.13 -22.53 27.04
N ASP A 106 12.50 -22.41 28.21
CA ASP A 106 11.49 -23.36 28.69
C ASP A 106 10.08 -22.95 28.26
N VAL A 107 9.26 -23.92 27.85
CA VAL A 107 7.86 -23.76 27.46
C VAL A 107 6.92 -23.67 28.67
N THR A 108 7.36 -24.13 29.85
CA THR A 108 6.53 -24.18 31.07
C THR A 108 5.82 -22.85 31.43
N PRO A 109 6.47 -21.67 31.34
CA PRO A 109 5.81 -20.39 31.63
C PRO A 109 4.63 -20.09 30.69
N PHE A 110 4.72 -20.50 29.42
CA PHE A 110 3.66 -20.29 28.43
C PHE A 110 2.49 -21.24 28.67
N VAL A 111 2.77 -22.50 29.03
CA VAL A 111 1.76 -23.50 29.41
C VAL A 111 1.01 -23.09 30.68
N ALA A 112 1.69 -22.45 31.64
CA ALA A 112 1.07 -21.98 32.87
C ALA A 112 0.06 -20.83 32.62
N VAL A 113 0.37 -19.94 31.68
CA VAL A 113 -0.48 -18.79 31.35
C VAL A 113 -1.68 -19.19 30.51
N TRP A 114 -1.53 -20.16 29.61
CA TRP A 114 -2.52 -20.53 28.59
C TRP A 114 -3.97 -20.65 29.10
N PRO A 115 -4.24 -21.32 30.24
CA PRO A 115 -5.61 -21.48 30.73
C PRO A 115 -6.30 -20.17 31.13
N THR A 116 -5.52 -19.12 31.39
CA THR A 116 -6.03 -17.81 31.81
C THR A 116 -6.40 -16.89 30.65
N LEU A 117 -6.07 -17.25 29.41
CA LEU A 117 -6.21 -16.39 28.23
C LEU A 117 -7.53 -16.60 27.49
N LYS A 118 -8.62 -16.74 28.24
CA LYS A 118 -9.96 -16.83 27.67
C LYS A 118 -10.48 -15.43 27.40
N LEU A 119 -10.94 -15.19 26.17
CA LEU A 119 -11.53 -13.93 25.77
C LEU A 119 -12.84 -13.67 26.54
N SER A 120 -12.96 -12.51 27.16
CA SER A 120 -14.17 -12.06 27.85
C SER A 120 -14.62 -10.68 27.36
N MET A 121 -15.94 -10.46 27.35
CA MET A 121 -16.54 -9.16 27.01
C MET A 121 -16.22 -8.06 28.03
N SER A 122 -15.81 -8.45 29.24
CA SER A 122 -15.35 -7.55 30.30
C SER A 122 -13.92 -7.07 30.13
N ASP A 123 -13.14 -7.69 29.24
CA ASP A 123 -11.71 -7.40 29.10
C ASP A 123 -11.48 -6.05 28.41
N PRO A 124 -10.42 -5.31 28.79
CA PRO A 124 -10.06 -4.09 28.09
C PRO A 124 -9.61 -4.42 26.65
N PRO A 125 -9.88 -3.55 25.66
CA PRO A 125 -9.53 -3.80 24.25
C PRO A 125 -8.05 -4.15 24.02
N SER A 126 -7.14 -3.52 24.77
CA SER A 126 -5.69 -3.80 24.70
C SER A 126 -5.33 -5.22 25.16
N LEU A 127 -6.07 -5.78 26.11
CA LEU A 127 -5.87 -7.16 26.57
C LEU A 127 -6.42 -8.15 25.54
N ILE A 128 -7.60 -7.88 24.98
CA ILE A 128 -8.19 -8.68 23.89
C ILE A 128 -7.22 -8.76 22.71
N GLU A 129 -6.70 -7.62 22.25
CA GLU A 129 -5.70 -7.56 21.18
C GLU A 129 -4.45 -8.41 21.51
N ALA A 130 -3.93 -8.31 22.74
CA ALA A 130 -2.76 -9.07 23.16
C ALA A 130 -3.02 -10.59 23.25
N ILE A 131 -4.21 -11.01 23.73
CA ILE A 131 -4.62 -12.42 23.77
C ILE A 131 -4.68 -12.98 22.34
N VAL A 132 -5.32 -12.27 21.41
CA VAL A 132 -5.46 -12.70 20.01
C VAL A 132 -4.09 -12.76 19.32
N ALA A 133 -3.21 -11.78 19.57
CA ALA A 133 -1.85 -11.80 19.06
C ALA A 133 -1.07 -13.03 19.55
N PHE A 134 -1.22 -13.39 20.83
CA PHE A 134 -0.58 -14.58 21.39
C PHE A 134 -1.16 -15.87 20.81
N GLN A 135 -2.48 -15.99 20.69
CA GLN A 135 -3.16 -17.12 20.04
C GLN A 135 -2.68 -17.31 18.60
N ARG A 136 -2.53 -16.22 17.84
CA ARG A 136 -2.01 -16.25 16.47
C ARG A 136 -0.59 -16.80 16.39
N VAL A 137 0.28 -16.37 17.29
CA VAL A 137 1.67 -16.83 17.33
C VAL A 137 1.74 -18.33 17.69
N VAL A 138 0.91 -18.79 18.62
CA VAL A 138 0.78 -20.21 18.97
C VAL A 138 0.21 -21.03 17.81
N ALA A 139 -0.77 -20.50 17.07
CA ALA A 139 -1.28 -21.16 15.86
C ALA A 139 -0.20 -21.31 14.78
N ALA A 140 0.67 -20.31 14.62
CA ALA A 140 1.79 -20.35 13.67
C ALA A 140 2.94 -21.28 14.11
N HIS A 141 3.14 -21.46 15.42
CA HIS A 141 4.18 -22.32 16.00
C HIS A 141 3.57 -23.34 16.97
N PRO A 142 2.92 -24.40 16.45
CA PRO A 142 2.11 -25.30 17.26
C PRO A 142 2.97 -26.08 18.27
N HIS A 143 2.49 -26.15 19.51
CA HIS A 143 3.09 -26.97 20.56
C HIS A 143 2.03 -27.93 21.14
N PRO A 144 2.33 -29.20 21.44
CA PRO A 144 1.32 -30.20 21.86
C PRO A 144 0.48 -29.80 23.09
N LYS A 145 1.04 -28.97 23.97
CA LYS A 145 0.39 -28.51 25.21
C LYS A 145 -0.39 -27.19 25.06
N LEU A 146 -0.28 -26.53 23.90
CA LEU A 146 -0.90 -25.23 23.63
C LEU A 146 -1.76 -25.37 22.38
N GLN A 147 -3.07 -25.43 22.56
CA GLN A 147 -4.02 -25.57 21.45
C GLN A 147 -4.95 -24.36 21.41
N VAL A 148 -5.05 -23.76 20.24
CA VAL A 148 -5.92 -22.62 19.96
C VAL A 148 -7.31 -23.15 19.63
N ASP A 149 -8.31 -22.76 20.41
CA ASP A 149 -9.71 -23.02 20.09
C ASP A 149 -10.22 -21.96 19.11
N ILE A 150 -10.16 -22.29 17.82
CA ILE A 150 -10.59 -21.41 16.74
C ILE A 150 -12.11 -21.18 16.83
N SER A 151 -12.90 -22.19 17.19
CA SER A 151 -14.36 -22.10 17.25
C SER A 151 -14.84 -21.14 18.33
N ASP A 152 -14.26 -21.21 19.52
CA ASP A 152 -14.56 -20.28 20.61
C ASP A 152 -14.15 -18.84 20.26
N THR A 153 -13.00 -18.67 19.60
CA THR A 153 -12.51 -17.35 19.16
C THR A 153 -13.41 -16.74 18.08
N VAL A 154 -13.92 -17.55 17.15
CA VAL A 154 -14.91 -17.13 16.14
C VAL A 154 -16.21 -16.69 16.81
N ALA A 155 -16.75 -17.49 17.72
CA ALA A 155 -18.00 -17.17 18.43
C ALA A 155 -17.88 -15.89 19.25
N PHE A 156 -16.76 -15.70 19.96
CA PHE A 156 -16.45 -14.47 20.67
C PHE A 156 -16.40 -13.27 19.72
N THR A 157 -15.67 -13.40 18.60
CA THR A 157 -15.51 -12.30 17.63
C THR A 157 -16.85 -11.85 17.06
N GLN A 158 -17.73 -12.78 16.70
CA GLN A 158 -19.09 -12.46 16.23
C GLN A 158 -19.85 -11.64 17.27
N SER A 159 -19.86 -12.09 18.53
CA SER A 159 -20.53 -11.37 19.62
C SER A 159 -19.92 -9.99 19.87
N TYR A 160 -18.59 -9.88 19.83
CA TYR A 160 -17.85 -8.64 20.03
C TYR A 160 -18.17 -7.61 18.93
N VAL A 161 -18.13 -8.03 17.66
CA VAL A 161 -18.47 -7.18 16.51
C VAL A 161 -19.93 -6.72 16.61
N SER A 162 -20.89 -7.62 16.81
CA SER A 162 -22.31 -7.25 16.91
C SER A 162 -22.58 -6.25 18.04
N THR A 163 -21.94 -6.43 19.20
CA THR A 163 -22.13 -5.56 20.36
C THR A 163 -21.49 -4.18 20.16
N ARG A 164 -20.31 -4.11 19.54
CA ARG A 164 -19.55 -2.86 19.39
C ARG A 164 -19.94 -2.03 18.18
N THR A 165 -20.61 -2.63 17.20
CA THR A 165 -21.03 -1.95 15.96
C THR A 165 -22.52 -1.59 15.92
N ALA A 166 -23.36 -2.14 16.82
CA ALA A 166 -24.78 -1.78 16.96
C ALA A 166 -25.59 -1.69 15.63
N GLY A 167 -25.18 -2.43 14.59
CA GLY A 167 -25.81 -2.40 13.26
C GLY A 167 -25.39 -1.24 12.34
N THR A 168 -24.59 -0.29 12.82
CA THR A 168 -23.99 0.79 12.01
C THR A 168 -22.48 0.83 12.28
N LEU A 169 -21.66 0.37 11.33
CA LEU A 169 -20.20 0.46 11.44
C LEU A 169 -19.72 1.92 11.31
N VAL A 170 -19.95 2.71 12.35
CA VAL A 170 -19.14 3.90 12.62
C VAL A 170 -17.89 3.40 13.34
N MET A 171 -16.70 3.83 12.89
CA MET A 171 -15.45 3.42 13.53
C MET A 171 -15.51 3.66 15.05
N PRO A 172 -15.35 2.60 15.86
CA PRO A 172 -15.33 2.75 17.30
C PRO A 172 -14.07 3.52 17.74
N ARG A 173 -13.97 3.85 19.04
CA ARG A 173 -12.75 4.44 19.60
C ARG A 173 -11.50 3.63 19.17
N ALA A 174 -10.38 4.32 18.96
CA ALA A 174 -9.17 3.74 18.34
C ALA A 174 -8.66 2.46 19.04
N ASP A 175 -8.82 2.36 20.36
CA ASP A 175 -8.49 1.19 21.17
C ASP A 175 -9.37 -0.02 20.83
N VAL A 176 -10.68 0.20 20.69
CA VAL A 176 -11.65 -0.83 20.26
C VAL A 176 -11.44 -1.21 18.81
N ALA A 177 -11.12 -0.25 17.94
CA ALA A 177 -10.83 -0.52 16.53
C ALA A 177 -9.64 -1.48 16.37
N THR A 178 -8.57 -1.27 17.13
CA THR A 178 -7.37 -2.12 17.09
C THR A 178 -7.68 -3.57 17.51
N ALA A 179 -8.44 -3.76 18.59
CA ALA A 179 -8.86 -5.09 19.04
C ALA A 179 -9.77 -5.79 18.02
N LEU A 180 -10.69 -5.03 17.43
CA LEU A 180 -11.64 -5.54 16.45
C LEU A 180 -10.93 -5.95 15.15
N VAL A 181 -9.94 -5.18 14.70
CA VAL A 181 -9.08 -5.54 13.56
C VAL A 181 -8.30 -6.83 13.85
N ALA A 182 -7.68 -6.95 15.03
CA ALA A 182 -6.91 -8.14 15.39
C ALA A 182 -7.76 -9.42 15.41
N LEU A 183 -8.98 -9.33 15.98
CA LEU A 183 -9.94 -10.43 16.02
C LEU A 183 -10.41 -10.84 14.61
N VAL A 184 -10.81 -9.85 13.80
CA VAL A 184 -11.29 -10.09 12.43
C VAL A 184 -10.18 -10.70 11.58
N ASP A 185 -8.95 -10.22 11.70
CA ASP A 185 -7.80 -10.76 10.99
C ASP A 185 -7.44 -12.18 11.44
N PHE A 186 -7.55 -12.46 12.74
CA PHE A 186 -7.38 -13.83 13.23
C PHE A 186 -8.42 -14.78 12.63
N VAL A 187 -9.70 -14.42 12.64
CA VAL A 187 -10.78 -15.25 12.08
C VAL A 187 -10.61 -15.44 10.58
N ALA A 188 -10.36 -14.35 9.84
CA ALA A 188 -10.23 -14.38 8.39
C ALA A 188 -9.09 -15.28 7.88
N LEU A 189 -8.01 -15.42 8.68
CA LEU A 189 -6.83 -16.22 8.33
C LEU A 189 -6.85 -17.64 8.90
N SER A 190 -7.61 -17.89 9.97
CA SER A 190 -7.62 -19.18 10.66
C SER A 190 -8.65 -20.17 10.10
N THR A 191 -9.60 -19.72 9.28
CA THR A 191 -10.67 -20.58 8.75
C THR A 191 -10.67 -20.66 7.23
N SER A 192 -10.85 -21.86 6.70
CA SER A 192 -10.50 -22.19 5.31
C SER A 192 -11.60 -21.92 4.26
N ALA A 193 -12.73 -21.28 4.59
CA ALA A 193 -13.70 -20.79 3.58
C ALA A 193 -14.90 -20.03 4.18
N ASN A 194 -15.45 -20.47 5.33
CA ASN A 194 -16.84 -20.16 5.70
C ASN A 194 -17.09 -18.86 6.49
N ASP A 195 -16.05 -18.10 6.89
CA ASP A 195 -16.22 -16.85 7.65
C ASP A 195 -16.24 -15.60 6.76
N ASP A 196 -17.10 -15.63 5.74
CA ASP A 196 -17.35 -14.52 4.83
C ASP A 196 -17.68 -13.21 5.58
N TRP A 197 -18.42 -13.32 6.68
CA TRP A 197 -18.77 -12.17 7.53
C TRP A 197 -17.52 -11.46 8.09
N ALA A 198 -16.44 -12.19 8.41
CA ALA A 198 -15.22 -11.59 8.94
C ALA A 198 -14.51 -10.76 7.87
N ARG A 199 -14.44 -11.27 6.63
CA ARG A 199 -13.85 -10.52 5.49
C ARG A 199 -14.71 -9.31 5.11
N ALA A 200 -16.04 -9.43 5.15
CA ALA A 200 -16.96 -8.31 4.95
C ALA A 200 -16.74 -7.22 6.01
N THR A 201 -16.59 -7.63 7.27
CA THR A 201 -16.29 -6.72 8.38
C THR A 201 -14.91 -6.08 8.20
N ALA A 202 -13.89 -6.84 7.78
CA ALA A 202 -12.54 -6.33 7.53
C ALA A 202 -12.55 -5.22 6.48
N TYR A 203 -13.29 -5.43 5.39
CA TYR A 203 -13.43 -4.45 4.32
C TYR A 203 -14.15 -3.17 4.78
N GLN A 204 -15.23 -3.31 5.54
CA GLN A 204 -15.93 -2.16 6.11
C GLN A 204 -15.05 -1.38 7.09
N LEU A 205 -14.19 -2.05 7.86
CA LEU A 205 -13.23 -1.36 8.72
C LEU A 205 -12.17 -0.62 7.90
N LEU A 206 -11.69 -1.24 6.82
CA LEU A 206 -10.69 -0.64 5.94
C LEU A 206 -11.18 0.71 5.38
N GLN A 207 -12.47 0.79 4.99
CA GLN A 207 -13.12 2.02 4.52
C GLN A 207 -13.10 3.19 5.51
N HIS A 208 -13.05 2.89 6.81
CA HIS A 208 -13.14 3.89 7.87
C HIS A 208 -11.80 4.09 8.61
N THR A 209 -10.73 3.42 8.16
CA THR A 209 -9.42 3.50 8.82
C THR A 209 -8.81 4.89 8.62
N GLN A 210 -8.29 5.48 9.70
CA GLN A 210 -7.70 6.82 9.66
C GLN A 210 -6.21 6.78 9.26
N PRO A 211 -5.66 7.88 8.70
CA PRO A 211 -4.23 7.99 8.41
C PRO A 211 -3.36 7.71 9.66
N GLY A 212 -2.26 6.97 9.48
CA GLY A 212 -1.30 6.62 10.55
C GLY A 212 -1.57 5.29 11.28
N GLN A 213 -2.61 4.53 10.90
CA GLN A 213 -2.96 3.23 11.49
C GLN A 213 -2.39 2.03 10.69
N HIS A 214 -1.09 2.08 10.37
CA HIS A 214 -0.40 1.12 9.46
C HIS A 214 -0.63 -0.35 9.84
N THR A 215 -0.42 -0.74 11.10
CA THR A 215 -0.59 -2.14 11.54
C THR A 215 -2.02 -2.64 11.29
N SER A 216 -3.02 -1.79 11.53
CA SER A 216 -4.43 -2.14 11.32
C SER A 216 -4.75 -2.28 9.84
N VAL A 217 -4.29 -1.35 9.00
CA VAL A 217 -4.44 -1.41 7.54
C VAL A 217 -3.87 -2.72 7.00
N ARG A 218 -2.62 -3.05 7.34
CA ARG A 218 -1.96 -4.28 6.90
C ARG A 218 -2.73 -5.54 7.28
N GLN A 219 -3.21 -5.63 8.53
CA GLN A 219 -4.00 -6.76 9.01
C GLN A 219 -5.32 -6.88 8.23
N LEU A 220 -6.05 -5.79 8.08
CA LEU A 220 -7.32 -5.76 7.33
C LEU A 220 -7.13 -6.14 5.86
N LEU A 221 -6.07 -5.65 5.22
CA LEU A 221 -5.75 -6.01 3.84
C LEU A 221 -5.43 -7.48 3.72
N ARG A 222 -4.57 -8.01 4.60
CA ARG A 222 -4.25 -9.44 4.62
C ARG A 222 -5.52 -10.28 4.77
N SER A 223 -6.43 -9.88 5.65
CA SER A 223 -7.73 -10.53 5.84
C SER A 223 -8.58 -10.57 4.56
N VAL A 224 -8.57 -9.49 3.77
CA VAL A 224 -9.33 -9.37 2.52
C VAL A 224 -8.64 -10.10 1.36
N LEU A 225 -7.30 -10.12 1.33
CA LEU A 225 -6.50 -10.56 0.20
C LEU A 225 -6.16 -12.07 0.21
N VAL A 226 -5.99 -12.69 1.38
CA VAL A 226 -5.52 -14.10 1.48
C VAL A 226 -6.56 -15.10 0.95
N HIS A 227 -7.86 -14.82 1.10
CA HIS A 227 -8.95 -15.66 0.60
C HIS A 227 -10.05 -14.80 -0.05
N PRO A 228 -9.88 -14.34 -1.30
CA PRO A 228 -10.84 -13.47 -1.95
C PRO A 228 -12.13 -14.24 -2.24
N HIS A 229 -13.22 -13.93 -1.51
CA HIS A 229 -14.53 -14.52 -1.80
C HIS A 229 -15.21 -13.72 -2.93
N PRO A 230 -15.56 -14.37 -4.06
CA PRO A 230 -16.10 -13.66 -5.23
C PRO A 230 -17.45 -13.00 -4.98
N THR A 231 -18.31 -13.51 -4.08
CA THR A 231 -19.66 -12.93 -3.85
C THR A 231 -19.67 -11.68 -2.97
N LEU A 232 -18.73 -11.50 -2.03
CA LEU A 232 -18.66 -10.29 -1.19
C LEU A 232 -18.08 -9.10 -1.94
N LEU A 233 -17.13 -9.38 -2.84
CA LEU A 233 -16.58 -8.40 -3.76
C LEU A 233 -17.53 -8.10 -4.92
N ALA A 234 -18.51 -8.96 -5.23
CA ALA A 234 -19.46 -8.74 -6.32
C ALA A 234 -20.35 -7.50 -6.12
N GLY A 235 -20.65 -7.12 -4.87
CA GLY A 235 -21.45 -5.94 -4.56
C GLY A 235 -20.67 -4.62 -4.55
N ILE A 236 -19.34 -4.67 -4.70
CA ILE A 236 -18.46 -3.50 -4.65
C ILE A 236 -17.94 -3.24 -6.06
N SER A 237 -18.05 -2.00 -6.53
CA SER A 237 -17.57 -1.65 -7.86
C SER A 237 -16.04 -1.87 -7.96
N PRO A 238 -15.55 -2.35 -9.11
CA PRO A 238 -14.12 -2.52 -9.33
C PRO A 238 -13.31 -1.25 -9.05
N THR A 239 -13.85 -0.07 -9.39
CA THR A 239 -13.28 1.25 -9.11
C THR A 239 -12.94 1.45 -7.63
N VAL A 240 -13.87 1.11 -6.72
CA VAL A 240 -13.65 1.26 -5.28
C VAL A 240 -12.56 0.32 -4.80
N LYS A 241 -12.51 -0.92 -5.30
CA LYS A 241 -11.45 -1.88 -4.97
C LYS A 241 -10.08 -1.37 -5.39
N ILE A 242 -9.95 -0.86 -6.62
CA ILE A 242 -8.71 -0.26 -7.13
C ILE A 242 -8.24 0.89 -6.23
N LEU A 243 -9.15 1.78 -5.84
CA LEU A 243 -8.81 2.91 -4.96
C LEU A 243 -8.37 2.44 -3.56
N HIS A 244 -8.97 1.39 -3.01
CA HIS A 244 -8.50 0.82 -1.75
C HIS A 244 -7.09 0.24 -1.89
N LEU A 245 -6.82 -0.47 -2.99
CA LEU A 245 -5.47 -0.96 -3.31
C LEU A 245 -4.46 0.17 -3.51
N ALA A 246 -4.87 1.32 -4.05
CA ALA A 246 -4.02 2.52 -4.13
C ALA A 246 -3.59 3.03 -2.76
N HIS A 247 -4.50 3.03 -1.77
CA HIS A 247 -4.17 3.42 -0.40
C HIS A 247 -3.20 2.45 0.28
N VAL A 248 -3.17 1.18 -0.14
CA VAL A 248 -2.16 0.22 0.33
C VAL A 248 -0.77 0.68 -0.07
N TYR A 249 -0.58 1.11 -1.32
CA TYR A 249 0.71 1.63 -1.76
C TYR A 249 1.13 2.85 -0.94
N LEU A 250 0.20 3.75 -0.61
CA LEU A 250 0.48 4.94 0.19
C LEU A 250 0.84 4.65 1.65
N TRP A 251 0.19 3.65 2.25
CA TRP A 251 0.27 3.43 3.70
C TRP A 251 1.27 2.35 4.10
N GLU A 252 1.69 1.50 3.15
CA GLU A 252 2.50 0.31 3.40
C GLU A 252 3.79 0.28 2.57
N ALA A 253 4.48 1.42 2.39
CA ALA A 253 5.66 1.61 1.54
C ALA A 253 6.64 0.41 1.41
N ASP A 254 6.86 -0.34 2.50
CA ASP A 254 7.70 -1.54 2.52
C ASP A 254 6.94 -2.88 2.53
N ALA A 255 5.70 -2.93 3.03
CA ALA A 255 5.01 -4.19 3.32
C ALA A 255 4.33 -4.82 2.10
N TRP A 256 3.96 -4.02 1.10
CA TRP A 256 3.38 -4.55 -0.13
C TRP A 256 4.43 -5.21 -1.03
N ARG A 257 5.73 -4.96 -0.81
CA ARG A 257 6.80 -5.53 -1.63
C ARG A 257 6.81 -7.06 -1.58
N ASP A 258 6.57 -7.62 -0.40
CA ASP A 258 6.53 -9.07 -0.15
C ASP A 258 5.30 -9.76 -0.76
N CYS A 259 4.25 -9.02 -1.13
CA CYS A 259 3.02 -9.52 -1.76
C CYS A 259 2.67 -8.83 -3.08
N SER A 260 3.68 -8.26 -3.74
CA SER A 260 3.50 -7.45 -4.96
C SER A 260 2.91 -8.25 -6.11
N ALA A 261 3.28 -9.53 -6.27
CA ALA A 261 2.76 -10.39 -7.33
C ALA A 261 1.25 -10.64 -7.20
N GLU A 262 0.77 -10.95 -6.00
CA GLU A 262 -0.65 -11.15 -5.71
C GLU A 262 -1.43 -9.84 -5.86
N LEU A 263 -0.85 -8.73 -5.40
CA LEU A 263 -1.43 -7.40 -5.53
C LEU A 263 -1.57 -6.97 -6.99
N HIS A 264 -0.55 -7.22 -7.82
CA HIS A 264 -0.59 -6.96 -9.27
C HIS A 264 -1.67 -7.81 -9.94
N ALA A 265 -1.75 -9.10 -9.66
CA ALA A 265 -2.77 -9.97 -10.26
C ALA A 265 -4.20 -9.49 -9.96
N LEU A 266 -4.44 -8.98 -8.75
CA LEU A 266 -5.74 -8.41 -8.36
C LEU A 266 -6.02 -7.07 -9.03
N LEU A 267 -5.03 -6.17 -9.09
CA LEU A 267 -5.16 -4.88 -9.76
C LEU A 267 -5.47 -5.06 -11.25
N GLU A 268 -4.75 -5.93 -11.93
CA GLU A 268 -4.99 -6.25 -13.34
C GLU A 268 -6.42 -6.75 -13.55
N ARG A 269 -6.88 -7.66 -12.70
CA ARG A 269 -8.25 -8.18 -12.76
C ARG A 269 -9.28 -7.06 -12.55
N TYR A 270 -9.15 -6.25 -11.51
CA TYR A 270 -10.13 -5.20 -11.21
C TYR A 270 -10.13 -4.07 -12.23
N ILE A 271 -8.97 -3.71 -12.79
CA ILE A 271 -8.89 -2.71 -13.87
C ILE A 271 -9.60 -3.23 -15.12
N ARG A 272 -9.38 -4.49 -15.49
CA ARG A 272 -10.10 -5.10 -16.61
C ARG A 272 -11.61 -5.22 -16.36
N GLU A 273 -12.02 -5.50 -15.13
CA GLU A 273 -13.44 -5.53 -14.74
C GLU A 273 -14.06 -4.11 -14.81
N GLN A 274 -13.36 -3.08 -14.29
CA GLN A 274 -13.78 -1.67 -14.35
C GLN A 274 -14.02 -1.23 -15.81
N LEU A 275 -13.03 -1.44 -16.68
CA LEU A 275 -13.11 -1.05 -18.10
C LEU A 275 -14.25 -1.77 -18.84
N ARG A 276 -14.64 -2.97 -18.38
CA ARG A 276 -15.80 -3.71 -18.94
C ARG A 276 -17.13 -3.19 -18.42
N ASP A 277 -17.26 -2.98 -17.10
CA ASP A 277 -18.51 -2.55 -16.45
C ASP A 277 -18.88 -1.10 -16.81
N GLU A 278 -17.89 -0.25 -17.09
CA GLU A 278 -18.12 1.15 -17.47
C GLU A 278 -18.77 1.32 -18.84
N ARG A 279 -18.56 0.36 -19.75
CA ARG A 279 -19.33 0.28 -21.00
C ARG A 279 -20.84 0.07 -20.74
N GLN A 280 -21.23 -0.28 -19.51
CA GLN A 280 -22.60 -0.65 -19.14
C GLN A 280 -23.25 0.23 -18.05
N GLN A 281 -22.50 0.81 -17.10
CA GLN A 281 -23.10 1.37 -15.86
C GLN A 281 -22.58 2.73 -15.34
N GLY A 282 -21.62 3.41 -15.98
CA GLY A 282 -21.31 4.82 -15.66
C GLY A 282 -20.75 5.11 -14.26
N ASN A 283 -20.01 4.19 -13.63
CA ASN A 283 -19.31 4.47 -12.38
C ASN A 283 -18.04 5.30 -12.62
N SER A 284 -18.12 6.63 -12.47
CA SER A 284 -16.98 7.54 -12.64
C SER A 284 -15.86 7.29 -11.61
N LEU A 285 -14.63 7.07 -12.11
CA LEU A 285 -13.41 6.99 -11.31
C LEU A 285 -13.22 8.20 -10.39
N MET A 286 -13.51 9.39 -10.92
CA MET A 286 -13.38 10.65 -10.17
C MET A 286 -14.39 10.73 -9.03
N ASP A 287 -15.64 10.34 -9.26
CA ASP A 287 -16.68 10.36 -8.21
C ASP A 287 -16.35 9.38 -7.08
N ALA A 288 -15.78 8.22 -7.42
CA ALA A 288 -15.30 7.27 -6.41
C ALA A 288 -14.09 7.83 -5.65
N THR A 289 -13.15 8.48 -6.34
CA THR A 289 -11.96 9.09 -5.74
C THR A 289 -12.36 10.22 -4.78
N GLU A 290 -13.24 11.14 -5.20
CA GLU A 290 -13.73 12.24 -4.38
C GLU A 290 -14.44 11.75 -3.13
N ARG A 291 -15.33 10.75 -3.25
CA ARG A 291 -16.03 10.18 -2.10
C ARG A 291 -15.08 9.57 -1.08
N ILE A 292 -14.09 8.79 -1.51
CA ILE A 292 -13.14 8.13 -0.60
C ILE A 292 -12.25 9.17 0.09
N VAL A 293 -11.75 10.14 -0.67
CA VAL A 293 -10.87 11.18 -0.17
C VAL A 293 -11.59 12.14 0.78
N ALA A 294 -12.88 12.40 0.55
CA ALA A 294 -13.73 13.19 1.45
C ALA A 294 -13.89 12.53 2.84
N VAL A 295 -14.04 11.20 2.89
CA VAL A 295 -14.09 10.43 4.16
C VAL A 295 -12.78 10.57 4.94
N GLN A 296 -11.65 10.73 4.24
CA GLN A 296 -10.33 10.89 4.84
C GLN A 296 -9.97 12.35 5.17
N HIS A 297 -10.89 13.31 4.94
CA HIS A 297 -10.63 14.75 5.05
C HIS A 297 -9.41 15.23 4.22
N GLN A 298 -9.16 14.59 3.08
CA GLN A 298 -8.08 14.95 2.15
C GLN A 298 -8.64 15.59 0.86
N SER A 299 -7.76 16.00 -0.05
CA SER A 299 -8.12 16.46 -1.40
C SER A 299 -7.61 15.46 -2.45
N VAL A 300 -8.30 15.37 -3.60
CA VAL A 300 -7.89 14.45 -4.68
C VAL A 300 -6.47 14.77 -5.17
N ALA A 301 -6.13 16.06 -5.22
CA ALA A 301 -4.78 16.50 -5.57
C ALA A 301 -3.71 15.98 -4.59
N ASN A 302 -3.98 16.01 -3.29
CA ASN A 302 -3.05 15.51 -2.28
C ASN A 302 -2.88 13.99 -2.38
N LEU A 303 -3.97 13.24 -2.63
CA LEU A 303 -3.92 11.81 -2.85
C LEU A 303 -3.02 11.47 -4.06
N LEU A 304 -3.30 12.11 -5.20
CA LEU A 304 -2.58 11.85 -6.45
C LEU A 304 -1.10 12.24 -6.35
N SER A 305 -0.78 13.39 -5.74
CA SER A 305 0.61 13.78 -5.50
C SER A 305 1.32 12.78 -4.60
N SER A 306 0.66 12.27 -3.56
CA SER A 306 1.23 11.22 -2.70
C SER A 306 1.49 9.93 -3.49
N LEU A 307 0.55 9.51 -4.35
CA LEU A 307 0.72 8.32 -5.20
C LEU A 307 1.89 8.50 -6.18
N VAL A 308 2.02 9.68 -6.79
CA VAL A 308 3.16 10.00 -7.66
C VAL A 308 4.48 9.99 -6.88
N GLN A 309 4.52 10.52 -5.67
CA GLN A 309 5.73 10.49 -4.84
C GLN A 309 6.13 9.06 -4.47
N VAL A 310 5.17 8.21 -4.07
CA VAL A 310 5.44 6.79 -3.79
C VAL A 310 5.90 6.08 -5.06
N PHE A 311 5.29 6.37 -6.22
CA PHE A 311 5.68 5.80 -7.51
C PHE A 311 7.11 6.17 -7.91
N CYS A 312 7.45 7.45 -7.80
CA CYS A 312 8.73 7.98 -8.27
C CYS A 312 9.88 7.72 -7.29
N ASN A 313 9.62 7.67 -5.97
CA ASN A 313 10.68 7.65 -4.96
C ASN A 313 10.75 6.33 -4.17
N GLU A 314 9.63 5.82 -3.67
CA GLU A 314 9.65 4.70 -2.71
C GLU A 314 9.54 3.33 -3.39
N SER A 315 8.57 3.20 -4.29
CA SER A 315 8.31 1.97 -5.06
C SER A 315 9.11 1.91 -6.36
N TYR A 316 9.64 3.06 -6.80
CA TYR A 316 10.42 3.26 -8.03
C TYR A 316 9.92 2.45 -9.23
N GLY A 317 8.81 2.88 -9.81
CA GLY A 317 8.28 2.24 -11.02
C GLY A 317 7.51 0.95 -10.77
N ASP A 318 6.91 0.78 -9.58
CA ASP A 318 6.06 -0.39 -9.32
C ASP A 318 4.93 -0.47 -10.36
N LYS A 319 4.73 -1.69 -10.86
CA LYS A 319 3.83 -1.99 -11.96
C LYS A 319 2.37 -1.77 -11.59
N GLY A 320 1.95 -2.16 -10.39
CA GLY A 320 0.58 -1.97 -9.93
C GLY A 320 0.26 -0.50 -9.70
N LEU A 321 1.20 0.26 -9.14
CA LEU A 321 1.02 1.70 -8.95
C LEU A 321 1.04 2.45 -10.29
N ALA A 322 1.89 2.05 -11.25
CA ALA A 322 1.86 2.56 -12.61
C ALA A 322 0.47 2.40 -13.24
N TRP A 323 -0.13 1.21 -13.11
CA TRP A 323 -1.47 0.93 -13.62
C TRP A 323 -2.54 1.83 -13.03
N ILE A 324 -2.52 2.02 -11.71
CA ILE A 324 -3.47 2.92 -11.02
C ILE A 324 -3.31 4.35 -11.55
N LEU A 325 -2.07 4.85 -11.66
CA LEU A 325 -1.80 6.19 -12.18
C LEU A 325 -2.30 6.36 -13.63
N THR A 326 -2.14 5.34 -14.47
CA THR A 326 -2.62 5.40 -15.87
C THR A 326 -4.14 5.46 -16.00
N LEU A 327 -4.92 5.03 -15.01
CA LEU A 327 -6.39 5.21 -15.03
C LEU A 327 -6.76 6.69 -15.00
N TYR A 328 -5.95 7.53 -14.36
CA TYR A 328 -6.17 8.97 -14.30
C TYR A 328 -5.84 9.69 -15.62
N PHE A 329 -5.36 8.95 -16.62
CA PHE A 329 -5.14 9.46 -17.96
C PHE A 329 -6.30 9.18 -18.92
N HIS A 330 -7.37 8.50 -18.45
CA HIS A 330 -8.53 8.20 -19.29
C HIS A 330 -9.29 9.48 -19.69
N PRO A 331 -9.29 9.89 -20.98
CA PRO A 331 -9.74 11.23 -21.39
C PRO A 331 -11.23 11.51 -21.13
N SER A 332 -12.06 10.46 -21.11
CA SER A 332 -13.50 10.57 -20.87
C SER A 332 -13.90 10.53 -19.39
N GLN A 333 -13.00 10.14 -18.48
CA GLN A 333 -13.33 9.93 -17.06
C GLN A 333 -12.69 10.96 -16.14
N VAL A 334 -11.53 11.48 -16.53
CA VAL A 334 -10.74 12.37 -15.70
C VAL A 334 -10.65 13.73 -16.34
N SER A 335 -10.83 14.77 -15.51
CA SER A 335 -10.70 16.13 -15.98
C SER A 335 -9.30 16.37 -16.53
N VAL A 336 -9.21 17.15 -17.61
CA VAL A 336 -7.93 17.56 -18.21
C VAL A 336 -6.99 18.16 -17.17
N ALA A 337 -7.52 18.95 -16.22
CA ALA A 337 -6.73 19.56 -15.16
C ALA A 337 -6.05 18.51 -14.27
N THR A 338 -6.79 17.48 -13.85
CA THR A 338 -6.25 16.38 -13.04
C THR A 338 -5.23 15.57 -13.82
N HIS A 339 -5.54 15.23 -15.08
CA HIS A 339 -4.63 14.52 -15.97
C HIS A 339 -3.31 15.29 -16.12
N SER A 340 -3.37 16.55 -16.52
CA SER A 340 -2.21 17.42 -16.72
C SER A 340 -1.37 17.56 -15.45
N ALA A 341 -2.01 17.67 -14.28
CA ALA A 341 -1.30 17.73 -13.01
C ALA A 341 -0.48 16.45 -12.75
N VAL A 342 -1.11 15.28 -12.86
CA VAL A 342 -0.44 13.98 -12.64
C VAL A 342 0.68 13.76 -13.65
N TRP A 343 0.43 14.04 -14.94
CA TRP A 343 1.43 13.89 -15.99
C TRP A 343 2.66 14.77 -15.72
N ASN A 344 2.44 16.05 -15.42
CA ASN A 344 3.52 17.00 -15.18
C ASN A 344 4.31 16.66 -13.92
N GLU A 345 3.66 16.18 -12.86
CA GLU A 345 4.35 15.78 -11.64
C GLU A 345 5.28 14.57 -11.91
N ILE A 346 4.80 13.54 -12.60
CA ILE A 346 5.65 12.38 -12.98
C ILE A 346 6.78 12.80 -13.93
N ALA A 347 6.49 13.74 -14.85
CA ALA A 347 7.49 14.31 -15.75
C ALA A 347 8.59 15.08 -15.01
N GLN A 348 8.26 15.81 -13.94
CA GLN A 348 9.23 16.51 -13.09
C GLN A 348 10.18 15.52 -12.39
N PHE A 349 9.67 14.36 -11.98
CA PHE A 349 10.50 13.26 -11.46
C PHE A 349 11.22 12.44 -12.54
N GLN A 350 11.07 12.79 -13.83
CA GLN A 350 11.64 12.07 -14.98
C GLN A 350 11.23 10.58 -15.07
N CYS A 351 10.11 10.21 -14.44
CA CYS A 351 9.67 8.83 -14.28
C CYS A 351 8.59 8.39 -15.29
N LEU A 352 8.27 9.23 -16.31
CA LEU A 352 7.25 8.90 -17.32
C LEU A 352 7.50 7.56 -18.01
N HIS A 353 8.76 7.20 -18.21
CA HIS A 353 9.17 5.96 -18.86
C HIS A 353 8.90 4.69 -18.04
N LEU A 354 8.65 4.83 -16.73
CA LEU A 354 8.33 3.72 -15.83
C LEU A 354 6.84 3.39 -15.84
N LEU A 355 6.01 4.26 -16.40
CA LEU A 355 4.57 4.02 -16.51
C LEU A 355 4.28 2.86 -17.46
N GLN A 356 3.33 2.02 -17.05
CA GLN A 356 2.85 0.87 -17.79
C GLN A 356 1.33 0.91 -17.86
N MET A 357 0.76 0.44 -18.95
CA MET A 357 -0.69 0.27 -19.09
C MET A 357 -1.07 -1.18 -18.81
N VAL A 358 -2.27 -1.41 -18.26
CA VAL A 358 -2.85 -2.76 -18.14
C VAL A 358 -3.33 -3.26 -19.50
N THR A 359 -3.90 -2.36 -20.28
CA THR A 359 -4.47 -2.61 -21.61
C THR A 359 -4.02 -1.51 -22.56
N ASP A 360 -3.82 -1.85 -23.83
CA ASP A 360 -3.55 -0.85 -24.87
C ASP A 360 -4.82 -0.03 -25.23
N ASP A 361 -5.98 -0.41 -24.66
CA ASP A 361 -7.33 0.11 -24.97
C ASP A 361 -7.72 1.37 -24.19
N LEU A 362 -6.80 2.32 -23.93
CA LEU A 362 -7.20 3.67 -23.48
C LEU A 362 -7.86 4.39 -24.67
N GLU A 363 -9.13 4.05 -24.92
CA GLU A 363 -9.96 4.59 -25.99
C GLU A 363 -10.32 6.05 -25.69
N GLY A 364 -9.96 6.95 -26.60
CA GLY A 364 -10.32 8.37 -26.54
C GLY A 364 -9.17 9.28 -26.88
N TYR A 365 -9.48 10.37 -27.57
CA TYR A 365 -8.50 11.38 -27.95
C TYR A 365 -8.53 12.55 -26.98
N VAL A 366 -7.36 12.91 -26.45
CA VAL A 366 -7.16 14.22 -25.80
C VAL A 366 -7.16 15.32 -26.88
N VAL A 367 -8.05 16.30 -26.72
CA VAL A 367 -8.13 17.50 -27.60
C VAL A 367 -7.68 18.78 -26.87
N ASP A 368 -7.14 18.65 -25.65
CA ASP A 368 -6.72 19.80 -24.86
C ASP A 368 -5.29 20.26 -25.18
N ASP A 369 -5.13 21.55 -25.44
CA ASP A 369 -3.87 22.17 -25.85
C ASP A 369 -2.76 22.06 -24.78
N VAL A 370 -3.11 22.20 -23.49
CA VAL A 370 -2.13 22.17 -22.39
C VAL A 370 -1.53 20.77 -22.27
N LEU A 371 -2.38 19.75 -22.37
CA LEU A 371 -1.95 18.36 -22.27
C LEU A 371 -1.16 17.92 -23.50
N LEU A 372 -1.56 18.35 -24.70
CA LEU A 372 -0.80 18.09 -25.94
C LEU A 372 0.59 18.75 -25.92
N ASP A 373 0.72 19.97 -25.37
CA ASP A 373 2.03 20.60 -25.20
C ASP A 373 2.91 19.86 -24.18
N ALA A 374 2.33 19.35 -23.09
CA ALA A 374 3.06 18.54 -22.11
C ALA A 374 3.56 17.21 -22.70
N TYR A 375 2.75 16.57 -23.55
CA TYR A 375 3.13 15.38 -24.31
C TYR A 375 4.27 15.66 -25.28
N LEU A 376 4.14 16.74 -26.05
CA LEU A 376 5.17 17.17 -26.99
C LEU A 376 6.50 17.45 -26.26
N GLU A 377 6.47 18.18 -25.14
CA GLU A 377 7.66 18.41 -24.31
C GLU A 377 8.29 17.10 -23.83
N SER A 378 7.47 16.11 -23.47
CA SER A 378 7.96 14.82 -22.95
C SER A 378 8.76 14.03 -23.99
N VAL A 379 8.36 14.07 -25.26
CA VAL A 379 9.09 13.41 -26.36
C VAL A 379 10.25 14.25 -26.88
N LEU A 380 10.11 15.58 -26.93
CA LEU A 380 11.18 16.49 -27.35
C LEU A 380 12.36 16.48 -26.37
N ARG A 381 12.08 16.39 -25.06
CA ARG A 381 13.10 16.24 -24.01
C ARG A 381 13.62 14.81 -23.84
N GLN A 382 13.19 13.87 -24.68
CA GLN A 382 13.57 12.45 -24.60
C GLN A 382 13.26 11.79 -23.24
N HIS A 383 12.25 12.30 -22.51
CA HIS A 383 11.73 11.58 -21.35
C HIS A 383 11.07 10.27 -21.75
N LEU A 384 10.45 10.27 -22.94
CA LEU A 384 9.88 9.11 -23.63
C LEU A 384 10.52 8.97 -25.01
N THR A 385 10.89 7.75 -25.38
CA THR A 385 11.35 7.37 -26.72
C THR A 385 10.80 6.00 -27.09
N ALA A 386 10.99 5.56 -28.34
CA ALA A 386 10.59 4.23 -28.78
C ALA A 386 11.16 3.11 -27.89
N ASP A 387 12.38 3.30 -27.38
CA ASP A 387 13.07 2.32 -26.52
C ASP A 387 12.82 2.57 -25.01
N LYS A 388 12.51 3.81 -24.63
CA LYS A 388 12.34 4.24 -23.23
C LYS A 388 10.88 4.60 -22.98
N GLY A 389 10.14 3.68 -22.37
CA GLY A 389 8.71 3.86 -22.07
C GLY A 389 7.81 3.63 -23.28
N ALA A 390 8.09 2.57 -24.06
CA ALA A 390 7.46 2.29 -25.36
C ALA A 390 5.92 2.34 -25.36
N ALA A 391 5.25 1.94 -24.28
CA ALA A 391 3.79 2.01 -24.16
C ALA A 391 3.30 3.47 -24.10
N MET A 392 3.84 4.26 -23.18
CA MET A 392 3.52 5.70 -23.06
C MET A 392 3.97 6.49 -24.29
N TYR A 393 5.12 6.15 -24.87
CA TYR A 393 5.60 6.76 -26.09
C TYR A 393 4.61 6.57 -27.25
N ARG A 394 4.17 5.33 -27.50
CA ARG A 394 3.17 5.03 -28.53
C ARG A 394 1.87 5.79 -28.31
N TRP A 395 1.42 5.86 -27.05
CA TRP A 395 0.20 6.57 -26.68
C TRP A 395 0.31 8.09 -26.91
N VAL A 396 1.42 8.71 -26.51
CA VAL A 396 1.71 10.13 -26.75
C VAL A 396 1.82 10.43 -28.26
N VAL A 397 2.58 9.62 -28.99
CA VAL A 397 2.76 9.78 -30.45
C VAL A 397 1.43 9.69 -31.18
N HIS A 398 0.55 8.76 -30.77
CA HIS A 398 -0.79 8.63 -31.32
C HIS A 398 -1.63 9.90 -31.10
N HIS A 399 -1.60 10.49 -29.90
CA HIS A 399 -2.33 11.73 -29.60
C HIS A 399 -1.81 12.93 -30.40
N ILE A 400 -0.50 13.10 -30.46
CA ILE A 400 0.13 14.19 -31.21
C ILE A 400 -0.14 14.02 -32.71
N GLY A 401 -0.01 12.80 -33.24
CA GLY A 401 -0.28 12.47 -34.65
C GLY A 401 -1.72 12.77 -35.02
N HIS A 402 -2.67 12.24 -34.26
CA HIS A 402 -4.09 12.47 -34.50
C HIS A 402 -4.44 13.97 -34.44
N PHE A 403 -3.91 14.73 -33.47
CA PHE A 403 -4.13 16.18 -33.42
C PHE A 403 -3.58 16.91 -34.67
N CYS A 404 -2.36 16.56 -35.09
CA CYS A 404 -1.74 17.19 -36.25
C CYS A 404 -2.39 16.79 -37.58
N PHE A 405 -2.90 15.57 -37.70
CA PHE A 405 -3.25 14.97 -38.98
C PHE A 405 -4.73 14.53 -39.13
N SER A 406 -5.61 14.86 -38.19
CA SER A 406 -7.06 14.63 -38.34
C SER A 406 -7.83 15.93 -38.50
N GLY A 407 -8.87 15.96 -39.35
CA GLY A 407 -9.70 17.15 -39.58
C GLY A 407 -9.03 18.26 -40.43
N PRO A 408 -9.42 19.55 -40.26
CA PRO A 408 -8.99 20.62 -41.17
C PRO A 408 -7.47 20.88 -41.16
N VAL A 409 -6.88 21.01 -42.36
CA VAL A 409 -5.43 21.22 -42.56
C VAL A 409 -4.96 22.66 -42.31
N ALA A 410 -5.86 23.63 -42.32
CA ALA A 410 -5.52 25.07 -42.26
C ALA A 410 -5.36 25.63 -40.83
N SER A 411 -5.13 24.77 -39.82
CA SER A 411 -5.01 25.22 -38.42
C SER A 411 -3.59 25.70 -38.09
N SER A 412 -3.45 26.97 -37.73
CA SER A 412 -2.19 27.57 -37.29
C SER A 412 -1.58 26.87 -36.06
N ARG A 413 -2.43 26.36 -35.16
CA ARG A 413 -1.99 25.60 -33.98
C ARG A 413 -1.35 24.26 -34.38
N LYS A 414 -1.98 23.53 -35.31
CA LYS A 414 -1.40 22.28 -35.85
C LYS A 414 -0.08 22.54 -36.55
N HIS A 415 0.00 23.61 -37.33
CA HIS A 415 1.24 24.03 -37.99
C HIS A 415 2.34 24.33 -36.98
N SER A 416 2.03 25.05 -35.90
CA SER A 416 2.98 25.33 -34.83
C SER A 416 3.51 24.05 -34.18
N MET A 417 2.62 23.11 -33.84
CA MET A 417 3.01 21.83 -33.25
C MET A 417 3.85 20.96 -34.20
N LEU A 418 3.43 20.84 -35.47
CA LEU A 418 4.17 20.10 -36.49
C LEU A 418 5.56 20.69 -36.74
N ARG A 419 5.68 22.02 -36.74
CA ARG A 419 6.98 22.67 -36.87
C ARG A 419 7.92 22.29 -35.72
N ARG A 420 7.43 22.32 -34.48
CA ARG A 420 8.22 21.93 -33.30
C ARG A 420 8.66 20.46 -33.36
N LEU A 421 7.83 19.58 -33.93
CA LEU A 421 8.21 18.19 -34.19
C LEU A 421 9.32 18.09 -35.24
N LEU A 422 9.24 18.84 -36.33
CA LEU A 422 10.28 18.85 -37.38
C LEU A 422 11.60 19.46 -36.89
N GLU A 423 11.55 20.34 -35.90
CA GLU A 423 12.71 20.87 -35.19
C GLU A 423 13.33 19.86 -34.21
N ALA A 424 12.67 18.72 -33.95
CA ALA A 424 13.16 17.72 -33.00
C ALA A 424 14.47 17.07 -33.51
N PRO A 425 15.42 16.77 -32.61
CA PRO A 425 16.67 16.10 -32.98
C PRO A 425 16.47 14.63 -33.41
N SER A 426 15.35 14.01 -33.04
CA SER A 426 15.05 12.61 -33.37
C SER A 426 14.24 12.53 -34.66
N THR A 427 14.87 12.08 -35.74
CA THR A 427 14.19 11.79 -37.01
C THR A 427 13.21 10.63 -36.88
N GLN A 428 13.46 9.70 -35.96
CA GLN A 428 12.57 8.57 -35.68
C GLN A 428 11.24 9.06 -35.09
N LEU A 429 11.28 10.02 -34.15
CA LEU A 429 10.07 10.61 -33.57
C LEU A 429 9.18 11.24 -34.65
N VAL A 430 9.79 12.00 -35.56
CA VAL A 430 9.06 12.63 -36.67
C VAL A 430 8.38 11.57 -37.53
N ARG A 431 9.09 10.49 -37.88
CA ARG A 431 8.54 9.37 -38.64
C ARG A 431 7.41 8.68 -37.90
N ASP A 432 7.58 8.35 -36.62
CA ASP A 432 6.56 7.63 -35.84
C ASP A 432 5.25 8.43 -35.72
N VAL A 433 5.33 9.78 -35.63
CA VAL A 433 4.17 10.66 -35.57
C VAL A 433 3.49 10.80 -36.95
N VAL A 434 4.28 11.00 -38.01
CA VAL A 434 3.78 11.25 -39.37
C VAL A 434 3.20 9.98 -40.00
N LEU A 435 3.90 8.87 -39.86
CA LEU A 435 3.54 7.55 -40.42
C LEU A 435 2.58 6.77 -39.52
N ASN A 436 1.97 7.42 -38.52
CA ASN A 436 0.99 6.78 -37.66
C ASN A 436 -0.24 6.34 -38.48
N PRO A 437 -0.65 5.05 -38.44
CA PRO A 437 -1.75 4.55 -39.24
C PRO A 437 -3.12 5.14 -38.89
N ALA A 438 -3.25 5.78 -37.72
CA ALA A 438 -4.48 6.47 -37.32
C ALA A 438 -4.66 7.85 -37.96
N ASN A 439 -3.65 8.37 -38.65
CA ASN A 439 -3.70 9.70 -39.27
C ASN A 439 -4.59 9.69 -40.52
N GLU A 440 -5.57 10.59 -40.60
CA GLU A 440 -6.52 10.64 -41.71
C GLU A 440 -6.02 11.47 -42.90
N THR A 441 -5.27 12.54 -42.64
CA THR A 441 -4.95 13.59 -43.62
C THR A 441 -3.46 13.86 -43.76
N THR A 442 -2.59 12.89 -43.45
CA THR A 442 -1.12 13.07 -43.48
C THR A 442 -0.62 13.69 -44.78
N THR A 443 -0.95 13.10 -45.93
CA THR A 443 -0.50 13.57 -47.24
C THR A 443 -1.01 14.97 -47.56
N ALA A 444 -2.28 15.25 -47.24
CA ALA A 444 -2.90 16.56 -47.46
C ALA A 444 -2.29 17.65 -46.55
N MET A 445 -2.02 17.34 -45.28
CA MET A 445 -1.38 18.26 -44.35
C MET A 445 0.06 18.57 -44.78
N LEU A 446 0.86 17.56 -45.10
CA LEU A 446 2.24 17.73 -45.56
C LEU A 446 2.32 18.54 -46.86
N ALA A 447 1.44 18.24 -47.83
CA ALA A 447 1.34 18.99 -49.08
C ALA A 447 0.91 20.45 -48.86
N HIS A 448 0.11 20.73 -47.83
CA HIS A 448 -0.29 22.09 -47.50
C HIS A 448 0.85 22.87 -46.82
N VAL A 449 1.57 22.27 -45.87
CA VAL A 449 2.58 22.98 -45.07
C VAL A 449 3.91 23.17 -45.81
N GLN A 450 4.27 22.33 -46.78
CA GLN A 450 5.54 22.44 -47.54
C GLN A 450 5.73 23.79 -48.25
N ASP A 451 4.62 24.48 -48.56
CA ASP A 451 4.59 25.75 -49.26
C ASP A 451 4.48 26.96 -48.31
N LEU A 452 4.33 26.70 -47.00
CA LEU A 452 4.25 27.76 -46.00
C LEU A 452 5.66 28.24 -45.60
N PRO A 453 5.89 29.57 -45.47
CA PRO A 453 7.20 30.12 -45.13
C PRO A 453 7.88 29.51 -43.88
N PRO A 454 7.16 29.20 -42.78
CA PRO A 454 7.75 28.59 -41.58
C PRO A 454 8.37 27.21 -41.79
N PHE A 455 8.02 26.51 -42.88
CA PHE A 455 8.46 25.13 -43.15
C PHE A 455 9.52 25.03 -44.24
N ALA A 456 9.97 26.16 -44.81
CA ALA A 456 10.92 26.19 -45.91
C ALA A 456 12.22 25.40 -45.61
N ALA A 457 12.70 25.43 -44.36
CA ALA A 457 13.88 24.70 -43.92
C ALA A 457 13.71 23.17 -43.84
N PHE A 458 12.46 22.69 -43.83
CA PHE A 458 12.13 21.27 -43.68
C PHE A 458 11.56 20.65 -44.96
N ARG A 459 11.61 21.38 -46.09
CA ARG A 459 11.00 20.96 -47.36
C ARG A 459 11.49 19.58 -47.81
N ASP A 460 12.80 19.33 -47.76
CA ASP A 460 13.37 18.04 -48.17
C ASP A 460 12.91 16.90 -47.27
N THR A 461 12.85 17.13 -45.94
CA THR A 461 12.32 16.17 -44.96
C THR A 461 10.85 15.88 -45.20
N ILE A 462 10.04 16.91 -45.51
CA ILE A 462 8.62 16.76 -45.80
C ILE A 462 8.42 15.94 -47.08
N GLN A 463 9.20 16.20 -48.13
CA GLN A 463 9.14 15.41 -49.37
C GLN A 463 9.51 13.95 -49.14
N LEU A 464 10.54 13.68 -48.33
CA LEU A 464 10.91 12.31 -47.94
C LEU A 464 9.77 11.62 -47.20
N LEU A 465 9.18 12.27 -46.19
CA LEU A 465 8.07 11.72 -45.42
C LEU A 465 6.83 11.47 -46.29
N MET A 466 6.53 12.36 -47.24
CA MET A 466 5.44 12.16 -48.20
C MET A 466 5.66 10.93 -49.08
N SER A 467 6.92 10.63 -49.47
CA SER A 467 7.25 9.43 -50.25
C SER A 467 7.15 8.14 -49.43
N GLU A 468 7.31 8.22 -48.11
CA GLU A 468 7.14 7.07 -47.20
C GLU A 468 5.66 6.79 -46.87
N CYS A 469 4.76 7.76 -47.14
CA CYS A 469 3.31 7.61 -46.96
C CYS A 469 2.59 6.93 -48.14
N THR A 470 3.25 6.80 -49.30
CA THR A 470 2.73 6.19 -50.54
C THR A 470 3.22 4.76 -50.69
#